data_AF-A0AAD4Y2R1-F1
#
_entry.id   AF-A0AAD4Y2R1-F1
#
_cell.length_a   1.000
_cell.length_b   1.000
_cell.length_c   1.000
_cell.angle_alpha   90.00
_cell.angle_beta   90.00
_cell.angle_gamma   90.00
#
_symmetry.space_group_name_H-M   'P 1'
#
loop_
_entity.id
_entity.type
_entity.pdbx_description
1 polymer ?
#
loop_
_entity_poly.entity_id
_entity_poly.type
_entity_poly.pdbx_seq_one_letter_code
_entity_poly.pdbx_strand_id
1 'polypeptide(L)'
;METSELPAVFDGVKLAAVAAVLYVIVRCLNLKSPTAPPDLYFQDSGLSRFLLKSCPLLTKEYIPPLIWGKSGHIQTALYGKMGRVRSPHPYGHRKFITMSDGATSTFDLFEPLAEHCVGDDITMVICPGIANHSEKQYIRTFVDYAQKNGYRCAVLNHLGALPNIELTSPRMFTYGCTWEFGAMVNYIKKTYPLTQLVVVGFSLGGNIVCKYLGETQANQEKVLCCVSVCQGYSALRAQETFMQWDQCRRFYNFLMADNMKKIILSHRQALFGDHVKKPQSLEDTDLSRLYTATSLMQIDDNVMRKFHGYNSLKEYYEEESCMRYLHRIYVPLMLVNAADDPLVHESLLAIPKSLSEKRENVMFVLPLHGGHLGFFEGSVLFPEPLTWMDKLVVEYANAICQWERNKSQCSDTELVEADLE
;
A
#
# COMPACT_ATOMS: atom_id res chain seq x y z
N MET A 1 -52.69 -35.15 -40.19
CA MET A 1 -52.77 -33.91 -39.42
C MET A 1 -51.92 -34.14 -38.19
N GLU A 2 -50.64 -33.73 -38.23
CA GLU A 2 -49.79 -33.60 -37.06
C GLU A 2 -48.56 -32.80 -37.48
N THR A 3 -48.60 -31.50 -37.18
CA THR A 3 -47.51 -30.55 -37.36
C THR A 3 -46.53 -30.70 -36.20
N SER A 4 -45.33 -31.23 -36.48
CA SER A 4 -44.20 -31.18 -35.56
C SER A 4 -43.56 -29.78 -35.61
N GLU A 5 -44.19 -28.82 -34.94
CA GLU A 5 -43.57 -27.53 -34.64
C GLU A 5 -42.89 -27.61 -33.28
N LEU A 6 -41.59 -27.92 -33.27
CA LEU A 6 -40.67 -27.56 -32.18
C LEU A 6 -39.20 -27.54 -32.67
N PRO A 7 -38.79 -26.50 -33.41
CA PRO A 7 -37.36 -26.09 -33.43
C PRO A 7 -37.11 -24.66 -32.93
N ALA A 8 -38.10 -23.75 -33.00
CA ALA A 8 -37.88 -22.31 -32.78
C ALA A 8 -37.74 -21.90 -31.31
N VAL A 9 -38.46 -22.57 -30.40
CA VAL A 9 -38.41 -22.26 -28.95
C VAL A 9 -37.03 -22.62 -28.35
N PHE A 10 -36.39 -23.66 -28.88
CA PHE A 10 -35.08 -24.12 -28.41
C PHE A 10 -33.95 -23.17 -28.83
N ASP A 11 -34.12 -22.44 -29.93
CA ASP A 11 -33.16 -21.46 -30.44
C ASP A 11 -33.25 -20.13 -29.68
N GLY A 12 -34.48 -19.69 -29.35
CA GLY A 12 -34.71 -18.50 -28.53
C GLY A 12 -34.16 -18.61 -27.10
N VAL A 13 -34.27 -19.79 -26.47
CA VAL A 13 -33.71 -20.05 -25.13
C VAL A 13 -32.18 -20.05 -25.14
N LYS A 14 -31.55 -20.63 -26.17
CA LYS A 14 -30.09 -20.59 -26.34
C LYS A 14 -29.59 -19.17 -26.58
N LEU A 15 -30.28 -18.40 -27.42
CA LEU A 15 -29.94 -17.01 -27.68
C LEU A 15 -30.07 -16.16 -26.41
N ALA A 16 -31.13 -16.35 -25.63
CA ALA A 16 -31.33 -15.67 -24.35
C ALA A 16 -30.24 -16.05 -23.33
N ALA A 17 -29.85 -17.33 -23.26
CA ALA A 17 -28.76 -17.79 -22.39
C ALA A 17 -27.41 -17.19 -22.79
N VAL A 18 -27.09 -17.16 -24.09
CA VAL A 18 -25.87 -16.52 -24.62
C VAL A 18 -25.87 -15.02 -24.32
N ALA A 19 -26.99 -14.33 -24.55
CA ALA A 19 -27.12 -12.91 -24.25
C ALA A 19 -26.97 -12.63 -22.75
N ALA A 20 -27.51 -13.48 -21.87
CA ALA A 20 -27.35 -13.37 -20.42
C ALA A 20 -25.88 -13.55 -20.01
N VAL A 21 -25.19 -14.55 -20.56
CA VAL A 21 -23.75 -14.77 -20.32
C VAL A 21 -22.93 -13.57 -20.80
N LEU A 22 -23.18 -13.07 -22.02
CA LEU A 22 -22.49 -11.89 -22.55
C LEU A 22 -22.76 -10.64 -21.70
N TYR A 23 -24.00 -10.45 -21.23
CA TYR A 23 -24.35 -9.37 -20.33
C TYR A 23 -23.59 -9.46 -19.00
N VAL A 24 -23.53 -10.65 -18.40
CA VAL A 24 -22.75 -10.90 -17.17
C VAL A 24 -21.27 -10.61 -17.41
N ILE A 25 -20.70 -11.07 -18.54
CA ILE A 25 -19.30 -10.79 -18.91
C ILE A 25 -19.07 -9.28 -19.03
N VAL A 26 -19.91 -8.55 -19.78
CA VAL A 26 -19.79 -7.08 -19.95
C VAL A 26 -19.87 -6.36 -18.61
N ARG A 27 -20.73 -6.82 -17.69
CA ARG A 27 -20.84 -6.27 -16.33
C ARG A 27 -19.62 -6.58 -15.48
N CYS A 28 -19.14 -7.83 -15.48
CA CYS A 28 -17.97 -8.24 -14.70
C CYS A 28 -16.67 -7.59 -15.18
N LEU A 29 -16.52 -7.40 -16.48
CA LEU A 29 -15.39 -6.72 -17.11
C LEU A 29 -15.49 -5.19 -17.04
N ASN A 30 -16.66 -4.66 -16.63
CA ASN A 30 -16.93 -3.23 -16.52
C ASN A 30 -16.63 -2.44 -17.81
N LEU A 31 -16.88 -3.05 -18.98
CA LEU A 31 -16.44 -2.50 -20.28
C LEU A 31 -17.04 -1.14 -20.62
N LYS A 32 -18.21 -0.82 -20.05
CA LYS A 32 -18.93 0.44 -20.28
C LYS A 32 -18.39 1.61 -19.46
N SER A 33 -17.56 1.35 -18.44
CA SER A 33 -17.04 2.43 -17.61
C SER A 33 -16.04 3.29 -18.41
N PRO A 34 -16.10 4.62 -18.31
CA PRO A 34 -15.14 5.48 -19.00
C PRO A 34 -13.74 5.34 -18.42
N THR A 35 -12.77 5.86 -19.14
CA THR A 35 -11.45 6.21 -18.61
C THR A 35 -11.40 7.72 -18.43
N ALA A 36 -10.64 8.19 -17.45
CA ALA A 36 -10.53 9.60 -17.10
C ALA A 36 -9.21 9.87 -16.38
N PRO A 37 -8.76 11.13 -16.32
CA PRO A 37 -7.79 11.55 -15.32
C PRO A 37 -8.27 11.23 -13.90
N PRO A 38 -7.35 11.05 -12.93
CA PRO A 38 -7.76 10.83 -11.55
C PRO A 38 -8.48 12.05 -10.98
N ASP A 39 -9.48 11.82 -10.14
CA ASP A 39 -10.08 12.88 -9.34
C ASP A 39 -9.05 13.34 -8.30
N LEU A 40 -8.82 14.64 -8.22
CA LEU A 40 -7.85 15.23 -7.31
C LEU A 40 -8.55 16.06 -6.25
N TYR A 41 -8.19 15.83 -4.99
CA TYR A 41 -8.63 16.62 -3.84
C TYR A 41 -7.40 17.20 -3.15
N PHE A 42 -7.33 18.53 -3.09
CA PHE A 42 -6.21 19.28 -2.50
C PHE A 42 -6.64 20.74 -2.29
N GLN A 43 -5.91 21.47 -1.44
CA GLN A 43 -6.01 22.93 -1.39
C GLN A 43 -5.08 23.57 -2.43
N ASP A 44 -5.60 24.60 -3.12
CA ASP A 44 -4.83 25.36 -4.09
C ASP A 44 -3.68 26.10 -3.39
N SER A 45 -2.43 25.79 -3.78
CA SER A 45 -1.20 26.27 -3.18
C SER A 45 -0.09 26.32 -4.22
N GLY A 46 1.02 27.01 -3.92
CA GLY A 46 2.18 27.02 -4.82
C GLY A 46 2.70 25.61 -5.13
N LEU A 47 2.73 24.75 -4.11
CA LEU A 47 3.13 23.36 -4.24
C LEU A 47 2.16 22.56 -5.12
N SER A 48 0.85 22.65 -4.90
CA SER A 48 -0.11 21.86 -5.68
C SER A 48 -0.12 22.26 -7.16
N ARG A 49 -0.04 23.57 -7.46
CA ARG A 49 0.09 24.04 -8.85
C ARG A 49 1.39 23.57 -9.50
N PHE A 50 2.50 23.56 -8.78
CA PHE A 50 3.77 23.02 -9.28
C PHE A 50 3.65 21.52 -9.59
N LEU A 51 3.07 20.74 -8.66
CA LEU A 51 2.88 19.30 -8.83
C LEU A 51 2.01 18.96 -10.05
N LEU A 52 0.92 19.69 -10.28
CA LEU A 52 0.06 19.49 -11.46
C LEU A 52 0.79 19.74 -12.79
N LYS A 53 1.79 20.64 -12.79
CA LYS A 53 2.62 20.93 -13.96
C LYS A 53 3.75 19.91 -14.14
N SER A 54 4.37 19.49 -13.04
CA SER A 54 5.59 18.68 -13.04
C SER A 54 5.35 17.17 -12.97
N CYS A 55 4.13 16.75 -12.60
CA CYS A 55 3.70 15.35 -12.57
C CYS A 55 2.50 15.12 -13.50
N PRO A 56 2.72 15.01 -14.83
CA PRO A 56 1.67 14.74 -15.81
C PRO A 56 0.71 13.59 -15.48
N LEU A 57 1.13 12.55 -14.75
CA LEU A 57 0.24 11.44 -14.39
C LEU A 57 -0.93 11.85 -13.48
N LEU A 58 -0.85 13.01 -12.81
CA LEU A 58 -1.96 13.57 -12.05
C LEU A 58 -3.08 14.14 -12.93
N THR A 59 -2.76 14.55 -14.17
CA THR A 59 -3.71 15.24 -15.06
C THR A 59 -4.02 14.46 -16.33
N LYS A 60 -3.18 13.48 -16.67
CA LYS A 60 -3.40 12.58 -17.80
C LYS A 60 -4.39 11.48 -17.45
N GLU A 61 -5.10 11.05 -18.48
CA GLU A 61 -6.01 9.91 -18.42
C GLU A 61 -5.25 8.62 -18.08
N TYR A 62 -5.73 7.90 -17.06
CA TYR A 62 -5.26 6.55 -16.76
C TYR A 62 -6.01 5.54 -17.65
N ILE A 63 -5.26 4.80 -18.46
CA ILE A 63 -5.80 3.84 -19.43
C ILE A 63 -5.39 2.41 -19.02
N PRO A 64 -6.28 1.67 -18.32
CA PRO A 64 -6.04 0.27 -18.03
C PRO A 64 -6.28 -0.63 -19.26
N PRO A 65 -5.81 -1.90 -19.25
CA PRO A 65 -6.09 -2.85 -20.33
C PRO A 65 -7.58 -2.92 -20.68
N LEU A 66 -7.93 -2.67 -21.95
CA LEU A 66 -9.30 -2.34 -22.37
C LEU A 66 -10.34 -3.41 -22.06
N ILE A 67 -9.96 -4.69 -22.09
CA ILE A 67 -10.92 -5.80 -21.95
C ILE A 67 -11.26 -6.10 -20.48
N TRP A 68 -10.32 -5.91 -19.55
CA TRP A 68 -10.51 -6.39 -18.17
C TRP A 68 -10.01 -5.41 -17.10
N GLY A 69 -9.17 -4.45 -17.49
CA GLY A 69 -8.52 -3.52 -16.58
C GLY A 69 -9.49 -2.50 -15.96
N LYS A 70 -10.71 -2.36 -16.46
CA LYS A 70 -11.76 -1.53 -15.83
C LYS A 70 -12.48 -2.23 -14.67
N SER A 71 -12.12 -3.48 -14.37
CA SER A 71 -12.68 -4.25 -13.27
C SER A 71 -11.69 -4.33 -12.11
N GLY A 72 -11.95 -3.57 -11.05
CA GLY A 72 -11.12 -3.56 -9.83
C GLY A 72 -10.96 -4.95 -9.20
N HIS A 73 -11.96 -5.82 -9.32
CA HIS A 73 -11.87 -7.23 -8.92
C HIS A 73 -10.81 -7.99 -9.70
N ILE A 74 -10.81 -7.87 -11.03
CA ILE A 74 -9.86 -8.58 -11.89
C ILE A 74 -8.46 -8.02 -11.68
N GLN A 75 -8.31 -6.69 -11.60
CA GLN A 75 -7.05 -6.04 -11.27
C GLN A 75 -6.48 -6.58 -9.95
N THR A 76 -7.30 -6.61 -8.89
CA THR A 76 -6.90 -7.11 -7.56
C THR A 76 -6.54 -8.60 -7.58
N ALA A 77 -7.32 -9.43 -8.27
CA ALA A 77 -7.09 -10.86 -8.34
C ALA A 77 -5.86 -11.22 -9.16
N LEU A 78 -5.65 -10.55 -10.30
CA LEU A 78 -4.44 -10.72 -11.12
C LEU A 78 -3.20 -10.25 -10.36
N TYR A 79 -3.28 -9.12 -9.66
CA TYR A 79 -2.22 -8.69 -8.74
C TYR A 79 -1.94 -9.74 -7.66
N GLY A 80 -2.97 -10.26 -6.98
CA GLY A 80 -2.80 -11.26 -5.92
C GLY A 80 -2.21 -12.59 -6.42
N LYS A 81 -2.54 -13.02 -7.63
CA LYS A 81 -2.12 -14.32 -8.20
C LYS A 81 -0.81 -14.24 -8.97
N MET A 82 -0.63 -13.20 -9.78
CA MET A 82 0.47 -13.06 -10.72
C MET A 82 1.45 -11.96 -10.32
N GLY A 83 1.17 -11.19 -9.26
CA GLY A 83 1.97 -10.04 -8.84
C GLY A 83 2.13 -9.02 -9.96
N ARG A 84 3.32 -9.03 -10.57
CA ARG A 84 3.66 -8.25 -11.77
C ARG A 84 4.16 -9.17 -12.87
N VAL A 85 3.73 -8.91 -14.09
CA VAL A 85 4.22 -9.64 -15.27
C VAL A 85 5.68 -9.28 -15.50
N ARG A 86 6.57 -10.28 -15.69
CA ARG A 86 8.01 -10.09 -15.95
C ARG A 86 8.75 -9.27 -14.88
N SER A 87 8.49 -9.56 -13.60
CA SER A 87 9.16 -8.90 -12.47
C SER A 87 10.70 -9.03 -12.54
N PRO A 88 11.45 -7.92 -12.43
CA PRO A 88 12.90 -7.94 -12.33
C PRO A 88 13.37 -8.54 -11.00
N HIS A 89 14.68 -8.78 -10.91
CA HIS A 89 15.36 -9.36 -9.74
C HIS A 89 16.44 -8.40 -9.23
N PRO A 90 16.08 -7.25 -8.64
CA PRO A 90 17.06 -6.30 -8.13
C PRO A 90 17.91 -6.97 -7.05
N TYR A 91 19.20 -6.67 -7.06
CA TYR A 91 20.15 -7.18 -6.08
C TYR A 91 20.19 -6.25 -4.87
N GLY A 92 19.81 -6.76 -3.71
CA GLY A 92 19.78 -6.01 -2.45
C GLY A 92 20.54 -6.72 -1.35
N HIS A 93 21.06 -5.92 -0.40
CA HIS A 93 21.75 -6.41 0.78
C HIS A 93 20.78 -6.44 1.96
N ARG A 94 20.52 -7.64 2.49
CA ARG A 94 19.72 -7.79 3.72
C ARG A 94 20.47 -7.26 4.92
N LYS A 95 19.80 -6.40 5.67
CA LYS A 95 20.26 -5.86 6.96
C LYS A 95 19.41 -6.46 8.07
N PHE A 96 20.04 -6.65 9.23
CA PHE A 96 19.44 -7.22 10.42
C PHE A 96 19.59 -6.22 11.55
N ILE A 97 18.49 -5.94 12.25
CA ILE A 97 18.45 -5.07 13.41
C ILE A 97 17.88 -5.87 14.57
N THR A 98 18.68 -6.03 15.63
CA THR A 98 18.19 -6.57 16.90
C THR A 98 17.41 -5.48 17.64
N MET A 99 16.14 -5.72 17.86
CA MET A 99 15.21 -4.84 18.56
C MET A 99 15.35 -5.02 20.08
N SER A 100 14.86 -4.06 20.87
CA SER A 100 14.94 -4.08 22.33
C SER A 100 14.19 -5.24 22.99
N ASP A 101 13.20 -5.80 22.30
CA ASP A 101 12.41 -6.96 22.73
C ASP A 101 13.00 -8.30 22.25
N GLY A 102 14.19 -8.29 21.63
CA GLY A 102 14.84 -9.47 21.07
C GLY A 102 14.38 -9.84 19.65
N ALA A 103 13.42 -9.12 19.07
CA ALA A 103 13.02 -9.34 17.68
C ALA A 103 14.17 -9.02 16.71
N THR A 104 14.33 -9.85 15.67
CA THR A 104 15.24 -9.58 14.57
C THR A 104 14.46 -8.94 13.43
N SER A 105 14.44 -7.61 13.41
CA SER A 105 13.88 -6.86 12.28
C SER A 105 14.82 -6.95 11.09
N THR A 106 14.26 -7.09 9.88
CA THR A 106 15.07 -7.13 8.66
C THR A 106 14.52 -6.19 7.61
N PHE A 107 15.41 -5.68 6.78
CA PHE A 107 15.07 -4.91 5.59
C PHE A 107 16.15 -5.14 4.54
N ASP A 108 15.80 -4.96 3.26
CA ASP A 108 16.76 -5.09 2.17
C ASP A 108 17.10 -3.72 1.60
N LEU A 109 18.39 -3.46 1.40
CA LEU A 109 18.93 -2.21 0.89
C LEU A 109 19.44 -2.38 -0.55
N PHE A 110 19.00 -1.51 -1.44
CA PHE A 110 19.30 -1.53 -2.86
C PHE A 110 19.93 -0.20 -3.27
N GLU A 111 21.09 -0.24 -3.91
CA GLU A 111 21.82 0.97 -4.34
C GLU A 111 21.25 1.55 -5.65
N PRO A 112 21.34 2.86 -5.89
CA PRO A 112 20.87 3.46 -7.14
C PRO A 112 21.63 2.90 -8.35
N LEU A 113 20.94 2.81 -9.50
CA LEU A 113 21.50 2.34 -10.78
C LEU A 113 21.75 3.47 -11.78
N ALA A 114 21.38 4.70 -11.42
CA ALA A 114 21.58 5.92 -12.19
C ALA A 114 21.80 7.10 -11.23
N GLU A 115 22.20 8.25 -11.75
CA GLU A 115 22.18 9.49 -10.98
C GLU A 115 20.74 9.99 -10.80
N HIS A 116 20.43 10.54 -9.63
CA HIS A 116 19.12 11.12 -9.37
C HIS A 116 18.91 12.39 -10.20
N CYS A 117 17.66 12.70 -10.58
CA CYS A 117 17.35 13.84 -11.46
C CYS A 117 17.76 15.22 -10.91
N VAL A 118 17.94 15.33 -9.59
CA VAL A 118 18.48 16.51 -8.92
C VAL A 118 19.92 16.33 -8.40
N GLY A 119 20.61 15.23 -8.72
CA GLY A 119 22.00 15.00 -8.31
C GLY A 119 22.25 14.78 -6.81
N ASP A 120 21.20 14.75 -5.98
CA ASP A 120 21.29 14.54 -4.53
C ASP A 120 21.20 13.06 -4.14
N ASP A 121 21.67 12.74 -2.92
CA ASP A 121 21.55 11.40 -2.34
C ASP A 121 20.17 11.19 -1.70
N ILE A 122 19.26 10.49 -2.39
CA ILE A 122 17.88 10.30 -1.93
C ILE A 122 17.57 8.83 -1.71
N THR A 123 17.07 8.51 -0.52
CA THR A 123 16.65 7.16 -0.15
C THR A 123 15.13 7.05 -0.08
N MET A 124 14.54 6.15 -0.86
CA MET A 124 13.17 5.69 -0.70
C MET A 124 13.09 4.64 0.41
N VAL A 125 12.43 4.98 1.52
CA VAL A 125 12.12 4.05 2.62
C VAL A 125 10.71 3.48 2.41
N ILE A 126 10.63 2.19 2.14
CA ILE A 126 9.45 1.53 1.58
C ILE A 126 8.88 0.54 2.59
N CYS A 127 7.58 0.67 2.88
CA CYS A 127 6.82 -0.26 3.70
C CYS A 127 5.83 -1.07 2.84
N PRO A 128 6.03 -2.39 2.68
CA PRO A 128 5.12 -3.25 1.93
C PRO A 128 3.74 -3.42 2.60
N GLY A 129 2.81 -4.02 1.87
CA GLY A 129 1.48 -4.40 2.37
C GLY A 129 1.50 -5.55 3.36
N ILE A 130 0.32 -6.00 3.78
CA ILE A 130 0.15 -7.03 4.80
C ILE A 130 0.95 -8.28 4.48
N ALA A 131 1.74 -8.73 5.46
CA ALA A 131 2.56 -9.94 5.37
C ALA A 131 3.50 -10.01 4.15
N ASN A 132 3.89 -8.85 3.61
CA ASN A 132 4.82 -8.75 2.49
C ASN A 132 6.23 -8.34 2.94
N HIS A 133 7.15 -8.45 1.99
CA HIS A 133 8.59 -8.26 2.16
C HIS A 133 9.19 -7.85 0.81
N SER A 134 10.47 -7.51 0.80
CA SER A 134 11.24 -7.07 -0.38
C SER A 134 11.17 -8.00 -1.59
N GLU A 135 11.08 -9.31 -1.36
CA GLU A 135 11.12 -10.33 -2.43
C GLU A 135 9.77 -10.48 -3.17
N LYS A 136 8.72 -9.75 -2.78
CA LYS A 136 7.45 -9.75 -3.51
C LYS A 136 7.59 -9.03 -4.86
N GLN A 137 7.03 -9.61 -5.91
CA GLN A 137 7.20 -9.14 -7.29
C GLN A 137 6.87 -7.66 -7.52
N TYR A 138 5.80 -7.16 -6.89
CA TYR A 138 5.43 -5.75 -7.03
C TYR A 138 6.46 -4.81 -6.41
N ILE A 139 7.01 -5.17 -5.25
CA ILE A 139 8.10 -4.43 -4.61
C ILE A 139 9.35 -4.47 -5.50
N ARG A 140 9.72 -5.64 -6.02
CA ARG A 140 10.89 -5.77 -6.89
C ARG A 140 10.79 -4.93 -8.15
N THR A 141 9.59 -4.89 -8.75
CA THR A 141 9.31 -4.07 -9.94
C THR A 141 9.42 -2.58 -9.61
N PHE A 142 8.82 -2.14 -8.50
CA PHE A 142 8.90 -0.77 -8.03
C PHE A 142 10.34 -0.34 -7.70
N VAL A 143 11.08 -1.19 -6.96
CA VAL A 143 12.47 -0.96 -6.57
C VAL A 143 13.39 -0.87 -7.78
N ASP A 144 13.29 -1.79 -8.75
CA ASP A 144 14.08 -1.72 -9.99
C ASP A 144 13.82 -0.42 -10.75
N TYR A 145 12.56 0.03 -10.82
CA TYR A 145 12.21 1.29 -11.46
C TYR A 145 12.74 2.50 -10.68
N ALA A 146 12.63 2.51 -9.35
CA ALA A 146 13.16 3.57 -8.49
C ALA A 146 14.69 3.66 -8.54
N GLN A 147 15.40 2.53 -8.51
CA GLN A 147 16.86 2.47 -8.65
C GLN A 147 17.33 3.08 -9.98
N LYS A 148 16.61 2.81 -11.08
CA LYS A 148 16.89 3.39 -12.41
C LYS A 148 16.59 4.89 -12.49
N ASN A 149 15.83 5.44 -11.54
CA ASN A 149 15.61 6.87 -11.37
C ASN A 149 16.57 7.50 -10.33
N GLY A 150 17.58 6.74 -9.90
CA GLY A 150 18.64 7.23 -9.02
C GLY A 150 18.31 7.24 -7.53
N TYR A 151 17.27 6.51 -7.11
CA TYR A 151 16.97 6.34 -5.68
C TYR A 151 17.72 5.15 -5.08
N ARG A 152 18.31 5.34 -3.90
CA ARG A 152 18.57 4.22 -2.99
C ARG A 152 17.24 3.72 -2.44
N CYS A 153 17.02 2.41 -2.35
CA CYS A 153 15.77 1.86 -1.81
C CYS A 153 16.05 1.03 -0.57
N ALA A 154 15.35 1.31 0.53
CA ALA A 154 15.34 0.48 1.73
C ALA A 154 13.93 -0.08 1.93
N VAL A 155 13.76 -1.39 1.82
CA VAL A 155 12.44 -2.03 1.92
C VAL A 155 12.35 -2.85 3.19
N LEU A 156 11.38 -2.50 4.04
CA LEU A 156 11.06 -3.26 5.24
C LEU A 156 10.58 -4.68 4.88
N ASN A 157 11.06 -5.68 5.63
CA ASN A 157 10.46 -7.00 5.65
C ASN A 157 9.62 -7.13 6.93
N HIS A 158 8.31 -7.33 6.79
CA HIS A 158 7.44 -7.47 7.95
C HIS A 158 7.89 -8.64 8.83
N LEU A 159 7.88 -8.42 10.15
CA LEU A 159 8.38 -9.37 11.14
C LEU A 159 7.60 -10.71 11.07
N GLY A 160 8.29 -11.79 10.66
CA GLY A 160 7.71 -13.11 10.43
C GLY A 160 7.13 -13.34 9.03
N ALA A 161 7.22 -12.38 8.11
CA ALA A 161 6.73 -12.52 6.73
C ALA A 161 7.72 -13.23 5.79
N LEU A 162 9.03 -13.13 6.06
CA LEU A 162 10.04 -13.83 5.28
C LEU A 162 10.03 -15.33 5.62
N PRO A 163 9.94 -16.24 4.63
CA PRO A 163 9.80 -17.67 4.90
C PRO A 163 11.08 -18.32 5.45
N ASN A 164 12.26 -17.76 5.12
CA ASN A 164 13.57 -18.33 5.47
C ASN A 164 14.24 -17.63 6.66
N ILE A 165 13.52 -16.74 7.35
CA ILE A 165 14.03 -16.05 8.53
C ILE A 165 13.19 -16.48 9.72
N GLU A 166 13.86 -17.02 10.73
CA GLU A 166 13.21 -17.43 11.97
C GLU A 166 12.69 -16.21 12.73
N LEU A 167 11.49 -16.34 13.29
CA LEU A 167 10.93 -15.33 14.17
C LEU A 167 11.60 -15.44 15.55
N THR A 168 12.38 -14.44 15.93
CA THR A 168 13.13 -14.45 17.20
C THR A 168 12.40 -13.76 18.37
N SER A 169 11.12 -13.44 18.21
CA SER A 169 10.32 -12.71 19.19
C SER A 169 8.93 -13.33 19.39
N PRO A 170 8.30 -13.14 20.57
CA PRO A 170 6.96 -13.64 20.87
C PRO A 170 5.83 -12.81 20.23
N ARG A 171 6.12 -12.09 19.15
CA ARG A 171 5.16 -11.26 18.42
C ARG A 171 5.49 -11.23 16.93
N MET A 172 4.51 -10.84 16.14
CA MET A 172 4.63 -10.58 14.70
C MET A 172 4.35 -9.10 14.41
N PHE A 173 4.53 -8.68 13.15
CA PHE A 173 4.06 -7.36 12.69
C PHE A 173 2.55 -7.20 12.92
N THR A 174 2.06 -5.97 13.05
CA THR A 174 0.63 -5.65 13.18
C THR A 174 0.18 -4.67 12.11
N TYR A 175 -1.12 -4.31 12.14
CA TYR A 175 -1.68 -3.31 11.24
C TYR A 175 -0.98 -1.93 11.31
N GLY A 176 -0.44 -1.55 12.47
CA GLY A 176 0.13 -0.22 12.68
C GLY A 176 1.39 -0.16 13.53
N CYS A 177 2.06 -1.28 13.83
CA CYS A 177 3.34 -1.23 14.56
C CYS A 177 4.36 -0.47 13.73
N THR A 178 4.86 0.64 14.27
CA THR A 178 5.84 1.53 13.61
C THR A 178 7.27 1.21 13.99
N TRP A 179 7.51 0.26 14.91
CA TRP A 179 8.82 0.02 15.52
C TRP A 179 9.85 -0.46 14.51
N GLU A 180 9.51 -1.47 13.69
CA GLU A 180 10.44 -2.02 12.70
C GLU A 180 10.73 -1.00 11.59
N PHE A 181 9.70 -0.27 11.16
CA PHE A 181 9.87 0.78 10.15
C PHE A 181 10.75 1.92 10.67
N GLY A 182 10.51 2.40 11.90
CA GLY A 182 11.31 3.42 12.55
C GLY A 182 12.76 2.98 12.76
N ALA A 183 12.99 1.72 13.13
CA ALA A 183 14.34 1.16 13.25
C ALA A 183 15.09 1.16 11.91
N MET A 184 14.42 0.78 10.82
CA MET A 184 14.97 0.88 9.47
C MET A 184 15.28 2.33 9.08
N VAL A 185 14.35 3.26 9.28
CA VAL A 185 14.56 4.69 8.97
C VAL A 185 15.75 5.26 9.75
N ASN A 186 15.86 4.94 11.05
CA ASN A 186 16.97 5.38 11.89
C ASN A 186 18.31 4.79 11.44
N TYR A 187 18.33 3.52 11.02
CA TYR A 187 19.51 2.92 10.42
C TYR A 187 19.95 3.72 9.18
N ILE A 188 19.03 4.00 8.25
CA ILE A 188 19.33 4.76 7.03
C ILE A 188 19.86 6.15 7.35
N LYS A 189 19.19 6.91 8.23
CA LYS A 189 19.63 8.25 8.65
C LYS A 189 21.02 8.25 9.27
N LYS A 190 21.38 7.19 10.01
CA LYS A 190 22.70 7.05 10.63
C LYS A 190 23.78 6.65 9.64
N THR A 191 23.48 5.72 8.73
CA THR A 191 24.44 5.21 7.74
C THR A 191 24.70 6.22 6.62
N TYR A 192 23.68 6.97 6.22
CA TYR A 192 23.74 7.97 5.14
C TYR A 192 23.30 9.33 5.68
N PRO A 193 24.15 10.05 6.44
CA PRO A 193 23.74 11.26 7.14
C PRO A 193 23.34 12.42 6.22
N LEU A 194 23.76 12.41 4.95
CA LEU A 194 23.37 13.41 3.96
C LEU A 194 22.09 13.05 3.20
N THR A 195 21.57 11.82 3.37
CA THR A 195 20.44 11.38 2.56
C THR A 195 19.16 12.10 2.96
N GLN A 196 18.41 12.53 1.96
CA GLN A 196 17.01 12.91 2.11
C GLN A 196 16.11 11.68 1.89
N LEU A 197 14.93 11.68 2.50
CA LEU A 197 14.04 10.54 2.51
C LEU A 197 12.76 10.79 1.73
N VAL A 198 12.39 9.83 0.90
CA VAL A 198 11.04 9.68 0.35
C VAL A 198 10.40 8.48 1.02
N VAL A 199 9.26 8.69 1.67
CA VAL A 199 8.58 7.63 2.42
C VAL A 199 7.47 7.04 1.55
N VAL A 200 7.44 5.72 1.37
CA VAL A 200 6.45 5.05 0.51
C VAL A 200 5.80 3.91 1.27
N GLY A 201 4.47 3.85 1.29
CA GLY A 201 3.71 2.77 1.93
C GLY A 201 2.63 2.20 1.02
N PHE A 202 2.54 0.88 0.93
CA PHE A 202 1.52 0.18 0.14
C PHE A 202 0.53 -0.56 1.04
N SER A 203 -0.77 -0.34 0.85
CA SER A 203 -1.86 -0.95 1.61
C SER A 203 -1.65 -0.79 3.13
N LEU A 204 -1.49 -1.88 3.89
CA LEU A 204 -1.11 -1.85 5.31
C LEU A 204 0.15 -1.00 5.58
N GLY A 205 1.14 -1.06 4.70
CA GLY A 205 2.35 -0.23 4.82
C GLY A 205 2.05 1.27 4.71
N GLY A 206 1.01 1.65 3.96
CA GLY A 206 0.50 3.02 3.90
C GLY A 206 -0.01 3.53 5.25
N ASN A 207 -0.70 2.67 6.00
CA ASN A 207 -1.12 2.96 7.37
C ASN A 207 0.10 3.14 8.30
N ILE A 208 1.07 2.21 8.27
CA ILE A 208 2.27 2.27 9.11
C ILE A 208 3.08 3.54 8.86
N VAL A 209 3.37 3.89 7.61
CA VAL A 209 4.20 5.07 7.33
C VAL A 209 3.50 6.37 7.71
N CYS A 210 2.18 6.46 7.51
CA CYS A 210 1.40 7.63 7.92
C CYS A 210 1.37 7.75 9.44
N LYS A 211 1.17 6.63 10.15
CA LYS A 211 1.20 6.60 11.62
C LYS A 211 2.57 7.02 12.14
N TYR A 212 3.65 6.41 11.63
CA TYR A 212 5.03 6.72 12.00
C TYR A 212 5.36 8.22 11.87
N LEU A 213 5.03 8.83 10.73
CA LEU A 213 5.28 10.26 10.52
C LEU A 213 4.45 11.16 11.45
N GLY A 214 3.21 10.76 11.75
CA GLY A 214 2.32 11.53 12.61
C GLY A 214 2.48 11.25 14.11
N GLU A 215 3.31 10.29 14.54
CA GLU A 215 3.60 10.00 15.94
C GLU A 215 4.45 11.10 16.58
N THR A 216 5.52 11.53 15.89
CA THR A 216 6.43 12.58 16.39
C THR A 216 6.94 13.44 15.23
N GLN A 217 7.25 14.71 15.50
CA GLN A 217 7.85 15.59 14.48
C GLN A 217 9.27 15.15 14.09
N ALA A 218 10.02 14.53 15.02
CA ALA A 218 11.36 14.00 14.74
C ALA A 218 11.36 12.91 13.66
N ASN A 219 10.29 12.12 13.56
CA ASN A 219 10.14 11.10 12.51
C ASN A 219 10.08 11.72 11.10
N GLN A 220 9.74 13.01 10.97
CA GLN A 220 9.65 13.73 9.71
C GLN A 220 10.95 14.44 9.31
N GLU A 221 11.98 14.40 10.16
CA GLU A 221 13.28 15.00 9.85
C GLU A 221 13.87 14.36 8.58
N LYS A 222 14.37 15.19 7.65
CA LYS A 222 14.90 14.79 6.33
C LYS A 222 13.89 14.13 5.39
N VAL A 223 12.59 14.16 5.71
CA VAL A 223 11.56 13.59 4.83
C VAL A 223 11.11 14.67 3.84
N LEU A 224 11.33 14.43 2.55
CA LEU A 224 10.89 15.32 1.46
C LEU A 224 9.39 15.16 1.20
N CYS A 225 8.90 13.92 1.17
CA CYS A 225 7.48 13.61 1.03
C CYS A 225 7.15 12.20 1.49
N CYS A 226 5.85 11.96 1.67
CA CYS A 226 5.27 10.65 1.89
C CYS A 226 4.24 10.33 0.80
N VAL A 227 4.28 9.10 0.29
CA VAL A 227 3.29 8.56 -0.64
C VAL A 227 2.67 7.30 -0.06
N SER A 228 1.36 7.29 0.13
CA SER A 228 0.62 6.15 0.64
C SER A 228 -0.41 5.67 -0.38
N VAL A 229 -0.42 4.37 -0.66
CA VAL A 229 -1.19 3.81 -1.76
C VAL A 229 -2.12 2.70 -1.29
N CYS A 230 -3.39 2.73 -1.71
CA CYS A 230 -4.43 1.77 -1.38
C CYS A 230 -4.61 1.50 0.12
N GLN A 231 -4.38 2.50 0.98
CA GLN A 231 -4.54 2.32 2.43
C GLN A 231 -6.01 2.40 2.88
N GLY A 232 -6.31 1.78 4.03
CA GLY A 232 -7.64 1.78 4.65
C GLY A 232 -7.88 2.85 5.73
N TYR A 233 -6.85 3.58 6.16
CA TYR A 233 -6.84 4.69 7.15
C TYR A 233 -7.34 4.38 8.58
N SER A 234 -8.41 3.60 8.74
CA SER A 234 -9.01 3.22 10.01
C SER A 234 -9.45 1.76 10.00
N ALA A 235 -8.69 0.90 10.68
CA ALA A 235 -9.05 -0.51 10.87
C ALA A 235 -10.38 -0.66 11.62
N LEU A 236 -10.65 0.24 12.58
CA LEU A 236 -11.88 0.22 13.37
C LEU A 236 -13.12 0.41 12.49
N ARG A 237 -13.06 1.33 11.52
CA ARG A 237 -14.16 1.55 10.57
C ARG A 237 -14.17 0.46 9.49
N ALA A 238 -13.00 -0.02 9.09
CA ALA A 238 -12.88 -1.04 8.07
C ALA A 238 -13.47 -2.40 8.52
N GLN A 239 -13.39 -2.74 9.82
CA GLN A 239 -13.87 -4.02 10.34
C GLN A 239 -15.34 -4.30 10.00
N GLU A 240 -16.20 -3.26 10.03
CA GLU A 240 -17.62 -3.38 9.72
C GLU A 240 -17.81 -3.65 8.22
N THR A 241 -17.07 -2.93 7.38
CA THR A 241 -17.14 -3.07 5.92
C THR A 241 -16.56 -4.38 5.40
N PHE A 242 -15.54 -4.94 6.05
CA PHE A 242 -14.95 -6.24 5.68
C PHE A 242 -15.87 -7.44 5.92
N MET A 243 -16.93 -7.27 6.72
CA MET A 243 -17.94 -8.30 6.95
C MET A 243 -19.10 -8.23 5.95
N GLN A 244 -19.17 -7.17 5.14
CA GLN A 244 -20.22 -7.01 4.13
C GLN A 244 -19.96 -7.90 2.91
N TRP A 245 -21.04 -8.36 2.28
CA TRP A 245 -21.00 -9.23 1.09
C TRP A 245 -20.93 -8.46 -0.22
N ASP A 246 -21.20 -7.15 -0.19
CA ASP A 246 -21.08 -6.30 -1.36
C ASP A 246 -19.62 -6.25 -1.81
N GLN A 247 -19.42 -6.21 -3.13
CA GLN A 247 -18.08 -6.27 -3.76
C GLN A 247 -17.22 -7.44 -3.23
N CYS A 248 -17.81 -8.58 -2.88
CA CYS A 248 -17.07 -9.76 -2.42
C CYS A 248 -16.08 -9.51 -1.26
N ARG A 249 -16.23 -8.45 -0.46
CA ARG A 249 -15.26 -8.05 0.58
C ARG A 249 -15.00 -9.14 1.59
N ARG A 250 -16.05 -9.81 2.05
CA ARG A 250 -15.95 -10.95 2.96
C ARG A 250 -15.13 -12.12 2.38
N PHE A 251 -15.17 -12.33 1.06
CA PHE A 251 -14.35 -13.35 0.40
C PHE A 251 -12.87 -12.95 0.40
N TYR A 252 -12.53 -11.69 0.09
CA TYR A 252 -11.16 -11.20 0.22
C TYR A 252 -10.65 -11.27 1.66
N ASN A 253 -11.47 -10.88 2.63
CA ASN A 253 -11.16 -10.99 4.05
C ASN A 253 -10.85 -12.45 4.45
N PHE A 254 -11.65 -13.41 3.98
CA PHE A 254 -11.40 -14.83 4.19
C PHE A 254 -10.06 -15.28 3.60
N LEU A 255 -9.73 -14.89 2.35
CA LEU A 255 -8.45 -15.24 1.74
C LEU A 255 -7.25 -14.63 2.47
N MET A 256 -7.36 -13.37 2.89
CA MET A 256 -6.32 -12.71 3.67
C MET A 256 -6.15 -13.35 5.05
N ALA A 257 -7.26 -13.73 5.70
CA ALA A 257 -7.24 -14.44 6.97
C ALA A 257 -6.57 -15.81 6.83
N ASP A 258 -6.87 -16.57 5.77
CA ASP A 258 -6.23 -17.86 5.52
C ASP A 258 -4.72 -17.72 5.32
N ASN A 259 -4.28 -16.70 4.57
CA ASN A 259 -2.85 -16.40 4.40
C ASN A 259 -2.18 -15.99 5.72
N MET A 260 -2.79 -15.08 6.50
CA MET A 260 -2.28 -14.67 7.80
C MET A 260 -2.17 -15.85 8.77
N LYS A 261 -3.20 -16.70 8.80
CA LYS A 261 -3.22 -17.92 9.61
C LYS A 261 -2.06 -18.85 9.26
N LYS A 262 -1.81 -19.09 7.97
CA LYS A 262 -0.66 -19.92 7.53
C LYS A 262 0.67 -19.37 8.01
N ILE A 263 0.86 -18.06 7.96
CA ILE A 263 2.10 -17.40 8.40
C ILE A 263 2.25 -17.49 9.92
N ILE A 264 1.19 -17.24 10.69
CA ILE A 264 1.22 -17.38 12.16
C ILE A 264 1.56 -18.84 12.54
N LEU A 265 0.94 -19.80 11.86
CA LEU A 265 1.16 -21.23 12.13
C LEU A 265 2.54 -21.73 11.69
N SER A 266 3.18 -21.11 10.69
CA SER A 266 4.58 -21.44 10.35
C SER A 266 5.54 -21.06 11.47
N HIS A 267 5.20 -20.05 12.27
CA HIS A 267 5.97 -19.60 13.43
C HIS A 267 5.46 -20.14 14.77
N ARG A 268 4.67 -21.23 14.76
CA ARG A 268 3.99 -21.73 15.97
C ARG A 268 4.93 -22.00 17.15
N GLN A 269 6.16 -22.44 16.89
CA GLN A 269 7.12 -22.75 17.95
C GLN A 269 7.65 -21.47 18.60
N ALA A 270 7.97 -20.46 17.80
CA ALA A 270 8.42 -19.17 18.27
C ALA A 270 7.32 -18.37 18.98
N LEU A 271 6.06 -18.56 18.59
CA LEU A 271 4.91 -17.83 19.15
C LEU A 271 4.21 -18.53 20.31
N PHE A 272 4.14 -19.87 20.27
CA PHE A 272 3.31 -20.66 21.19
C PHE A 272 4.07 -21.81 21.87
N GLY A 273 5.38 -21.95 21.66
CA GLY A 273 6.19 -22.99 22.30
C GLY A 273 6.28 -22.85 23.82
N ASP A 274 6.49 -23.97 24.51
CA ASP A 274 6.48 -24.05 25.99
C ASP A 274 7.54 -23.17 26.66
N HIS A 275 8.61 -22.83 25.93
CA HIS A 275 9.71 -21.99 26.41
C HIS A 275 9.43 -20.48 26.25
N VAL A 276 8.36 -20.11 25.56
CA VAL A 276 8.00 -18.72 25.31
C VAL A 276 7.21 -18.19 26.51
N LYS A 277 7.59 -17.03 27.04
CA LYS A 277 6.73 -16.28 27.97
C LYS A 277 5.49 -15.82 27.21
N LYS A 278 4.46 -16.66 27.18
CA LYS A 278 3.16 -16.31 26.61
C LYS A 278 2.67 -15.03 27.32
N PRO A 279 2.16 -14.03 26.59
CA PRO A 279 1.31 -13.00 27.18
C PRO A 279 0.31 -13.66 28.13
N GLN A 280 0.11 -13.13 29.33
CA GLN A 280 -0.82 -13.71 30.31
C GLN A 280 -2.25 -13.87 29.76
N SER A 281 -2.58 -13.15 28.69
CA SER A 281 -3.87 -13.17 27.99
C SER A 281 -4.01 -14.25 26.91
N LEU A 282 -2.93 -14.96 26.52
CA LEU A 282 -2.97 -16.01 25.51
C LEU A 282 -3.17 -17.40 26.13
N GLU A 283 -4.31 -18.00 25.80
CA GLU A 283 -4.74 -19.32 26.28
C GLU A 283 -4.68 -20.36 25.15
N ASP A 284 -4.63 -21.65 25.50
CA ASP A 284 -4.65 -22.73 24.50
C ASP A 284 -5.95 -22.75 23.66
N THR A 285 -7.03 -22.22 24.23
CA THR A 285 -8.31 -21.97 23.52
C THR A 285 -8.13 -21.00 22.35
N ASP A 286 -7.23 -20.02 22.46
CA ASP A 286 -7.00 -19.04 21.40
C ASP A 286 -6.34 -19.66 20.17
N LEU A 287 -5.44 -20.63 20.39
CA LEU A 287 -4.82 -21.37 19.29
C LEU A 287 -5.87 -22.20 18.54
N SER A 288 -6.81 -22.82 19.26
CA SER A 288 -7.96 -23.52 18.66
C SER A 288 -8.85 -22.57 17.86
N ARG A 289 -9.07 -21.35 18.36
CA ARG A 289 -9.82 -20.30 17.64
C ARG A 289 -9.07 -19.77 16.41
N LEU A 290 -7.74 -19.71 16.46
CA LEU A 290 -6.91 -19.35 15.29
C LEU A 290 -7.11 -20.36 14.15
N TYR A 291 -7.12 -21.67 14.42
CA TYR A 291 -7.35 -22.68 13.40
C TYR A 291 -8.69 -22.51 12.68
N THR A 292 -9.73 -22.11 13.43
CA THR A 292 -11.10 -21.93 12.93
C THR A 292 -11.40 -20.51 12.44
N ALA A 293 -10.46 -19.57 12.57
CA ALA A 293 -10.66 -18.18 12.15
C ALA A 293 -10.90 -18.07 10.62
N THR A 294 -11.88 -17.26 10.23
CA THR A 294 -12.32 -17.04 8.84
C THR A 294 -12.25 -15.58 8.42
N SER A 295 -11.71 -14.72 9.29
CA SER A 295 -11.59 -13.27 9.07
C SER A 295 -10.36 -12.73 9.78
N LEU A 296 -9.82 -11.62 9.28
CA LEU A 296 -8.71 -10.93 9.93
C LEU A 296 -9.09 -10.49 11.35
N MET A 297 -10.32 -9.98 11.54
CA MET A 297 -10.84 -9.60 12.87
C MET A 297 -10.75 -10.71 13.90
N GLN A 298 -11.09 -11.96 13.51
CA GLN A 298 -10.95 -13.10 14.42
C GLN A 298 -9.48 -13.42 14.72
N ILE A 299 -8.58 -13.28 13.74
CA ILE A 299 -7.14 -13.49 13.98
C ILE A 299 -6.59 -12.40 14.90
N ASP A 300 -7.00 -11.16 14.67
CA ASP A 300 -6.55 -10.01 15.44
C ASP A 300 -7.04 -10.07 16.89
N ASP A 301 -8.29 -10.45 17.13
CA ASP A 301 -8.86 -10.57 18.47
C ASP A 301 -8.29 -11.75 19.27
N ASN A 302 -8.11 -12.91 18.61
CA ASN A 302 -7.62 -14.11 19.28
C ASN A 302 -6.10 -14.07 19.50
N VAL A 303 -5.34 -13.41 18.62
CA VAL A 303 -3.87 -13.54 18.58
C VAL A 303 -3.18 -12.19 18.54
N MET A 304 -3.36 -11.39 17.47
CA MET A 304 -2.47 -10.25 17.19
C MET A 304 -2.51 -9.16 18.25
N ARG A 305 -3.70 -8.81 18.74
CA ARG A 305 -3.86 -7.80 19.78
C ARG A 305 -3.20 -8.21 21.10
N LYS A 306 -3.23 -9.52 21.41
CA LYS A 306 -2.71 -10.07 22.67
C LYS A 306 -1.20 -10.08 22.70
N PHE A 307 -0.55 -10.33 21.55
CA PHE A 307 0.91 -10.18 21.41
C PHE A 307 1.41 -8.77 21.70
N HIS A 308 0.55 -7.76 21.56
CA HIS A 308 0.89 -6.35 21.79
C HIS A 308 0.24 -5.79 23.06
N GLY A 309 -0.40 -6.64 23.88
CA GLY A 309 -0.92 -6.26 25.20
C GLY A 309 -2.23 -5.46 25.19
N TYR A 310 -2.96 -5.42 24.08
CA TYR A 310 -4.23 -4.70 24.00
C TYR A 310 -5.39 -5.48 24.64
N ASN A 311 -6.24 -4.77 25.39
CA ASN A 311 -7.32 -5.38 26.17
C ASN A 311 -8.52 -5.78 25.30
N SER A 312 -8.76 -5.05 24.21
CA SER A 312 -9.88 -5.29 23.30
C SER A 312 -9.50 -5.09 21.84
N LEU A 313 -10.25 -5.70 20.92
CA LEU A 313 -10.10 -5.49 19.48
C LEU A 313 -10.33 -4.02 19.09
N LYS A 314 -11.28 -3.35 19.76
CA LYS A 314 -11.56 -1.93 19.54
C LYS A 314 -10.34 -1.06 19.87
N GLU A 315 -9.74 -1.26 21.05
CA GLU A 315 -8.53 -0.56 21.48
C GLU A 315 -7.38 -0.80 20.50
N TYR A 316 -7.15 -2.06 20.12
CA TYR A 316 -6.16 -2.45 19.12
C TYR A 316 -6.33 -1.66 17.81
N TYR A 317 -7.54 -1.67 17.23
CA TYR A 317 -7.77 -0.97 15.98
C TYR A 317 -7.73 0.55 16.09
N GLU A 318 -8.10 1.12 17.23
CA GLU A 318 -8.00 2.56 17.47
C GLU A 318 -6.55 3.03 17.51
N GLU A 319 -5.68 2.29 18.21
CA GLU A 319 -4.26 2.62 18.36
C GLU A 319 -3.42 2.27 17.13
N GLU A 320 -3.80 1.22 16.39
CA GLU A 320 -3.08 0.81 15.18
C GLU A 320 -3.47 1.62 13.93
N SER A 321 -4.54 2.41 13.98
CA SER A 321 -5.00 3.21 12.84
C SER A 321 -4.27 4.54 12.71
N CYS A 322 -3.77 4.86 11.52
CA CYS A 322 -3.09 6.12 11.24
C CYS A 322 -4.02 7.35 11.30
N MET A 323 -5.34 7.17 11.18
CA MET A 323 -6.33 8.26 11.11
C MET A 323 -6.14 9.35 12.17
N ARG A 324 -5.79 8.98 13.41
CA ARG A 324 -5.57 9.92 14.51
C ARG A 324 -4.26 10.71 14.40
N TYR A 325 -3.34 10.27 13.56
CA TYR A 325 -1.99 10.81 13.42
C TYR A 325 -1.83 11.68 12.17
N LEU A 326 -2.70 11.51 11.16
CA LEU A 326 -2.60 12.18 9.86
C LEU A 326 -2.50 13.72 9.95
N HIS A 327 -3.21 14.34 10.89
CA HIS A 327 -3.20 15.80 11.08
C HIS A 327 -1.87 16.34 11.62
N ARG A 328 -0.96 15.46 12.06
CA ARG A 328 0.39 15.81 12.54
C ARG A 328 1.48 15.59 11.49
N ILE A 329 1.10 15.24 10.26
CA ILE A 329 2.03 15.16 9.12
C ILE A 329 2.10 16.54 8.46
N TYR A 330 3.31 17.09 8.38
CA TYR A 330 3.59 18.44 7.86
C TYR A 330 4.35 18.41 6.53
N VAL A 331 5.09 17.33 6.26
CA VAL A 331 5.71 17.10 4.95
C VAL A 331 4.63 16.88 3.87
N PRO A 332 4.92 17.17 2.59
CA PRO A 332 4.05 16.82 1.47
C PRO A 332 3.61 15.35 1.52
N LEU A 333 2.28 15.12 1.50
CA LEU A 333 1.67 13.80 1.62
C LEU A 333 0.73 13.55 0.44
N MET A 334 1.06 12.55 -0.38
CA MET A 334 0.17 12.06 -1.43
C MET A 334 -0.51 10.77 -0.98
N LEU A 335 -1.84 10.78 -1.05
CA LEU A 335 -2.70 9.65 -0.73
C LEU A 335 -3.33 9.16 -2.04
N VAL A 336 -3.20 7.87 -2.35
CA VAL A 336 -3.69 7.30 -3.61
C VAL A 336 -4.60 6.11 -3.32
N ASN A 337 -5.84 6.12 -3.83
CA ASN A 337 -6.76 4.98 -3.78
C ASN A 337 -7.49 4.87 -5.12
N ALA A 338 -7.94 3.68 -5.51
CA ALA A 338 -8.84 3.54 -6.66
C ALA A 338 -10.31 3.58 -6.20
N ALA A 339 -11.19 4.20 -6.99
CA ALA A 339 -12.61 4.24 -6.69
C ALA A 339 -13.29 2.85 -6.77
N ASP A 340 -12.72 1.95 -7.57
CA ASP A 340 -13.15 0.56 -7.74
C ASP A 340 -12.39 -0.45 -6.87
N ASP A 341 -11.65 0.01 -5.84
CA ASP A 341 -10.91 -0.86 -4.91
C ASP A 341 -11.88 -1.78 -4.15
N PRO A 342 -11.79 -3.12 -4.33
CA PRO A 342 -12.74 -4.02 -3.70
C PRO A 342 -12.46 -4.23 -2.20
N LEU A 343 -11.31 -3.80 -1.66
CA LEU A 343 -10.97 -3.93 -0.24
C LEU A 343 -11.27 -2.63 0.53
N VAL A 344 -11.08 -1.47 -0.09
CA VAL A 344 -11.28 -0.17 0.56
C VAL A 344 -12.68 0.36 0.25
N HIS A 345 -13.58 0.27 1.24
CA HIS A 345 -14.94 0.78 1.11
C HIS A 345 -14.98 2.32 0.98
N GLU A 346 -15.92 2.86 0.19
CA GLU A 346 -16.05 4.30 -0.11
C GLU A 346 -16.12 5.19 1.16
N SER A 347 -16.76 4.71 2.22
CA SER A 347 -16.84 5.42 3.50
C SER A 347 -15.46 5.71 4.12
N LEU A 348 -14.43 4.91 3.82
CA LEU A 348 -13.05 5.14 4.25
C LEU A 348 -12.38 6.24 3.44
N LEU A 349 -12.78 6.43 2.17
CA LEU A 349 -12.25 7.48 1.28
C LEU A 349 -12.68 8.89 1.70
N ALA A 350 -13.70 9.02 2.54
CA ALA A 350 -14.06 10.30 3.16
C ALA A 350 -12.93 10.87 4.05
N ILE A 351 -12.07 10.01 4.60
CA ILE A 351 -10.95 10.42 5.47
C ILE A 351 -9.90 11.22 4.67
N PRO A 352 -9.28 10.69 3.60
CA PRO A 352 -8.30 11.45 2.83
C PRO A 352 -8.92 12.66 2.12
N LYS A 353 -10.18 12.57 1.64
CA LYS A 353 -10.91 13.72 1.04
C LYS A 353 -10.97 14.89 2.03
N SER A 354 -11.54 14.66 3.21
CA SER A 354 -11.67 15.72 4.23
C SER A 354 -10.31 16.25 4.73
N LEU A 355 -9.29 15.40 4.79
CA LEU A 355 -7.94 15.83 5.17
C LEU A 355 -7.34 16.76 4.11
N SER A 356 -7.45 16.40 2.83
CA SER A 356 -6.89 17.17 1.71
C SER A 356 -7.58 18.52 1.52
N GLU A 357 -8.86 18.63 1.87
CA GLU A 357 -9.60 19.90 1.91
C GLU A 357 -9.18 20.82 3.05
N LYS A 358 -8.50 20.30 4.08
CA LYS A 358 -8.11 21.04 5.30
C LYS A 358 -6.62 21.35 5.38
N ARG A 359 -5.79 20.78 4.50
CA ARG A 359 -4.32 20.81 4.62
C ARG A 359 -3.67 21.06 3.27
N GLU A 360 -2.91 22.15 3.17
CA GLU A 360 -2.18 22.54 1.94
C GLU A 360 -1.08 21.55 1.54
N ASN A 361 -0.56 20.77 2.48
CA ASN A 361 0.50 19.78 2.24
C ASN A 361 -0.04 18.40 1.85
N VAL A 362 -1.36 18.22 1.69
CA VAL A 362 -1.97 16.91 1.42
C VAL A 362 -2.68 16.92 0.06
N MET A 363 -2.38 15.94 -0.77
CA MET A 363 -3.07 15.68 -2.04
C MET A 363 -3.65 14.27 -2.03
N PHE A 364 -4.95 14.15 -2.30
CA PHE A 364 -5.60 12.86 -2.49
C PHE A 364 -5.92 12.64 -3.97
N VAL A 365 -5.47 11.51 -4.50
CA VAL A 365 -5.54 11.11 -5.90
C VAL A 365 -6.45 9.88 -5.99
N LEU A 366 -7.55 10.00 -6.73
CA LEU A 366 -8.60 9.00 -6.83
C LEU A 366 -8.90 8.68 -8.31
N PRO A 367 -8.10 7.84 -8.97
CA PRO A 367 -8.47 7.26 -10.25
C PRO A 367 -9.74 6.40 -10.15
N LEU A 368 -10.52 6.40 -11.24
CA LEU A 368 -11.75 5.62 -11.32
C LEU A 368 -11.50 4.10 -11.25
N HIS A 369 -10.36 3.67 -11.79
CA HIS A 369 -9.97 2.27 -11.90
C HIS A 369 -8.61 2.03 -11.27
N GLY A 370 -8.36 0.80 -10.85
CA GLY A 370 -7.06 0.37 -10.34
C GLY A 370 -7.13 -0.87 -9.47
N GLY A 371 -8.31 -1.16 -8.90
CA GLY A 371 -8.47 -2.18 -7.88
C GLY A 371 -7.54 -1.94 -6.68
N HIS A 372 -7.28 -2.98 -5.90
CA HIS A 372 -6.32 -2.91 -4.80
C HIS A 372 -4.92 -3.25 -5.30
N LEU A 373 -4.06 -2.23 -5.41
CA LEU A 373 -2.66 -2.31 -5.89
C LEU A 373 -2.47 -2.79 -7.34
N GLY A 374 -3.55 -2.91 -8.12
CA GLY A 374 -3.50 -3.36 -9.51
C GLY A 374 -2.87 -2.31 -10.42
N PHE A 375 -3.58 -1.20 -10.64
CA PHE A 375 -3.20 -0.04 -11.49
C PHE A 375 -2.54 -0.41 -12.82
N PHE A 376 -2.89 -1.57 -13.40
CA PHE A 376 -2.25 -2.07 -14.60
C PHE A 376 -2.42 -1.11 -15.77
N GLU A 377 -1.39 -0.96 -16.58
CA GLU A 377 -1.43 -0.25 -17.86
C GLU A 377 -1.11 -1.24 -18.97
N GLY A 378 -1.39 -0.85 -20.21
CA GLY A 378 -0.90 -1.57 -21.38
C GLY A 378 -1.94 -1.72 -22.48
N SER A 379 -1.58 -2.58 -23.44
CA SER A 379 -2.40 -2.88 -24.61
C SER A 379 -3.75 -3.53 -24.25
N VAL A 380 -4.58 -3.79 -25.26
CA VAL A 380 -5.95 -4.32 -25.14
C VAL A 380 -6.10 -5.48 -24.15
N LEU A 381 -5.15 -6.44 -24.14
CA LEU A 381 -5.22 -7.66 -23.31
C LEU A 381 -4.04 -7.82 -22.34
N PHE A 382 -2.82 -7.48 -22.76
CA PHE A 382 -1.61 -7.76 -22.00
C PHE A 382 -1.14 -6.52 -21.24
N PRO A 383 -0.94 -6.62 -19.92
CA PRO A 383 -0.47 -5.51 -19.13
C PRO A 383 1.05 -5.32 -19.29
N GLU A 384 1.50 -4.08 -19.14
CA GLU A 384 2.91 -3.76 -18.97
C GLU A 384 3.44 -4.26 -17.61
N PRO A 385 4.75 -4.57 -17.51
CA PRO A 385 5.37 -4.92 -16.23
C PRO A 385 5.24 -3.82 -15.18
N LEU A 386 5.47 -2.58 -15.59
CA LEU A 386 5.40 -1.39 -14.77
C LEU A 386 3.99 -0.80 -14.82
N THR A 387 3.45 -0.41 -13.68
CA THR A 387 2.08 0.10 -13.60
C THR A 387 2.01 1.61 -13.45
N TRP A 388 0.81 2.14 -13.66
CA TRP A 388 0.53 3.57 -13.50
C TRP A 388 0.92 4.04 -12.10
N MET A 389 0.60 3.24 -11.08
CA MET A 389 0.96 3.53 -9.68
C MET A 389 2.46 3.59 -9.46
N ASP A 390 3.23 2.65 -10.01
CA ASP A 390 4.69 2.63 -9.84
C ASP A 390 5.32 3.88 -10.48
N LYS A 391 4.82 4.28 -11.67
CA LYS A 391 5.24 5.49 -12.38
C LYS A 391 4.87 6.76 -11.59
N LEU A 392 3.61 6.85 -11.12
CA LEU A 392 3.10 8.00 -10.36
C LEU A 392 3.92 8.27 -9.10
N VAL A 393 4.21 7.24 -8.30
CA VAL A 393 4.94 7.40 -7.03
C VAL A 393 6.32 8.02 -7.28
N VAL A 394 7.06 7.53 -8.28
CA VAL A 394 8.39 8.04 -8.63
C VAL A 394 8.32 9.43 -9.28
N GLU A 395 7.35 9.67 -10.17
CA GLU A 395 7.16 10.96 -10.83
C GLU A 395 6.79 12.07 -9.83
N TYR A 396 5.90 11.76 -8.87
CA TYR A 396 5.58 12.66 -7.76
C TYR A 396 6.80 12.93 -6.88
N ALA A 397 7.55 11.89 -6.51
CA ALA A 397 8.77 12.05 -5.71
C ALA A 397 9.81 12.93 -6.42
N ASN A 398 10.04 12.70 -7.71
CA ASN A 398 10.92 13.53 -8.53
C ASN A 398 10.47 15.00 -8.55
N ALA A 399 9.17 15.25 -8.73
CA ALA A 399 8.61 16.60 -8.72
C ALA A 399 8.83 17.29 -7.36
N ILE A 400 8.63 16.58 -6.23
CA ILE A 400 8.93 17.13 -4.90
C ILE A 400 10.42 17.47 -4.76
N CYS A 401 11.32 16.59 -5.20
CA CYS A 401 12.76 16.84 -5.12
C CYS A 401 13.16 18.10 -5.90
N GLN A 402 12.59 18.28 -7.10
CA GLN A 402 12.80 19.49 -7.90
C GLN A 402 12.24 20.75 -7.23
N TRP A 403 11.06 20.65 -6.63
CA TRP A 403 10.44 21.75 -5.91
C TRP A 403 11.29 22.23 -4.73
N GLU A 404 11.79 21.31 -3.91
CA GLU A 404 12.65 21.66 -2.77
C GLU A 404 14.00 22.24 -3.22
N ARG A 405 14.59 21.70 -4.30
CA ARG A 405 15.80 22.29 -4.89
C ARG A 405 15.59 23.71 -5.40
N ASN A 406 14.46 23.98 -6.05
CA ASN A 406 14.13 25.33 -6.55
C ASN A 406 13.95 26.33 -5.40
N LYS A 407 13.35 25.91 -4.28
CA LYS A 407 13.22 26.76 -3.08
C LYS A 407 14.58 27.14 -2.50
N SER A 408 15.49 26.18 -2.36
CA SER A 408 16.84 26.43 -1.82
C SER A 408 17.63 27.42 -2.70
N GLN A 409 17.51 27.31 -4.02
CA GLN A 409 18.19 28.24 -4.93
C GLN A 409 17.63 29.67 -4.86
N CYS A 410 16.31 29.83 -4.70
CA CYS A 410 15.72 31.16 -4.50
C CYS A 410 16.16 31.80 -3.17
N SER A 411 16.21 31.03 -2.07
CA SER A 411 16.67 31.57 -0.78
C SER A 411 18.14 31.98 -0.79
N ASP A 412 19.00 31.24 -1.50
CA ASP A 412 20.42 31.59 -1.63
C ASP A 412 20.62 32.86 -2.48
N THR A 413 19.72 33.10 -3.45
CA THR A 413 19.79 34.30 -4.30
C THR A 413 19.35 35.56 -3.54
N GLU A 414 18.30 35.47 -2.72
CA GLU A 414 17.84 36.57 -1.86
C GLU A 414 18.87 36.95 -0.77
N LEU A 415 19.61 35.98 -0.23
CA LEU A 415 20.70 36.24 0.72
C LEU A 415 21.91 36.93 0.07
N VAL A 416 22.23 36.56 -1.18
CA VAL A 416 23.32 37.22 -1.92
C VAL A 416 22.96 38.64 -2.32
N GLU A 417 21.70 38.93 -2.66
CA GLU A 417 21.24 40.29 -2.94
C GLU A 417 21.19 41.18 -1.67
N ALA A 418 20.84 40.61 -0.51
CA ALA A 418 20.83 41.33 0.76
C ALA A 418 22.24 41.63 1.33
N ASP A 419 23.26 40.85 0.97
CA ASP A 419 24.67 41.11 1.32
C ASP A 419 25.36 42.11 0.35
N LEU A 420 24.66 42.52 -0.72
CA LEU A 420 25.14 43.48 -1.73
C LEU A 420 24.50 44.89 -1.62
N GLU A 421 23.56 45.08 -0.68
CA GLU A 421 23.04 46.39 -0.23
C GLU A 421 23.70 46.84 1.07
#